data_AF-A0A198A7R3-F1
#
_entry.id   AF-A0A198A7R3-F1
#
_cell.length_a   1.000
_cell.length_b   1.000
_cell.length_c   1.000
_cell.angle_alpha   90.00
_cell.angle_beta   90.00
_cell.angle_gamma   90.00
#
_symmetry.space_group_name_H-M   'P 1'
#
loop_
_entity.id
_entity.type
_entity.pdbx_description
1 polymer ?
#
loop_
_entity_poly.entity_id
_entity_poly.type
_entity_poly.pdbx_seq_one_letter_code
_entity_poly.pdbx_strand_id
1 'polypeptide(L)'
;MRWSISYVGVCASVGSLLLCYWFLFENPYLEIAARRDTVLILLAMLVAPAVLGLIASFTNRSRLMSGAFVWSLPYGLYLTVGTIPSIWNLFGLMLACYLIAAIQMRKRL
;
A
#
# COMPACT_ATOMS: atom_id res chain seq x y z
N MET A 1 -16.72 7.42 21.12
CA MET A 1 -15.50 7.44 20.28
C MET A 1 -15.84 8.07 18.93
N ARG A 2 -15.39 9.30 18.64
CA ARG A 2 -15.55 9.91 17.31
C ARG A 2 -14.48 9.33 16.40
N TRP A 3 -14.81 8.30 15.64
CA TRP A 3 -13.92 7.75 14.63
C TRP A 3 -13.82 8.75 13.47
N SER A 4 -12.82 9.64 13.52
CA SER A 4 -12.47 10.49 12.39
C SER A 4 -11.69 9.64 11.38
N ILE A 5 -12.41 8.93 10.51
CA ILE A 5 -11.82 8.12 9.44
C ILE A 5 -10.88 9.00 8.59
N SER A 6 -9.69 8.49 8.27
CA SER A 6 -8.81 9.13 7.28
C SER A 6 -9.14 8.60 5.89
N TYR A 7 -9.85 9.41 5.11
CA TYR A 7 -10.17 9.08 3.71
C TYR A 7 -8.91 8.83 2.87
N VAL A 8 -7.84 9.62 3.08
CA VAL A 8 -6.56 9.46 2.37
C VAL A 8 -5.95 8.08 2.66
N GLY A 9 -6.00 7.65 3.92
CA GLY A 9 -5.46 6.35 4.32
C GLY A 9 -6.25 5.17 3.79
N VAL A 10 -7.58 5.30 3.75
CA VAL A 10 -8.45 4.29 3.13
C VAL A 10 -8.17 4.21 1.63
N CYS A 11 -8.10 5.34 0.92
CA CYS A 11 -7.77 5.37 -0.51
C CYS A 11 -6.40 4.75 -0.79
N ALA A 12 -5.38 5.05 0.02
CA ALA A 12 -4.06 4.45 -0.11
C ALA A 12 -4.09 2.92 0.05
N SER A 13 -4.84 2.44 1.05
CA SER A 13 -4.95 1.01 1.38
C SER A 13 -5.73 0.24 0.33
N VAL A 14 -6.89 0.75 -0.07
CA VAL A 14 -7.70 0.13 -1.12
C VAL A 14 -6.96 0.19 -2.46
N GLY A 15 -6.32 1.32 -2.78
CA GLY A 15 -5.54 1.47 -4.01
C GLY A 15 -4.37 0.48 -4.08
N SER A 16 -3.62 0.30 -2.99
CA SER A 16 -2.53 -0.68 -2.94
C SER A 16 -3.02 -2.14 -3.03
N LEU A 17 -4.18 -2.48 -2.46
CA LEU A 17 -4.80 -3.80 -2.64
C LEU A 17 -5.24 -4.05 -4.08
N LEU A 18 -5.88 -3.06 -4.72
CA LEU A 18 -6.30 -3.15 -6.13
C LEU A 18 -5.10 -3.30 -7.06
N LEU A 19 -4.02 -2.54 -6.82
CA LEU A 19 -2.77 -2.68 -7.57
C LEU A 19 -2.14 -4.07 -7.39
N CYS A 20 -2.17 -4.63 -6.17
CA CYS A 20 -1.69 -6.00 -5.95
C CYS A 20 -2.53 -7.01 -6.72
N TYR A 21 -3.86 -6.89 -6.69
CA TYR A 21 -4.75 -7.75 -7.46
C TYR A 21 -4.41 -7.68 -8.96
N TRP A 22 -4.28 -6.47 -9.50
CA TRP A 22 -3.91 -6.26 -10.90
C TRP A 22 -2.54 -6.89 -11.21
N PHE A 23 -1.55 -6.74 -10.32
CA PHE A 23 -0.21 -7.31 -10.50
C PHE A 23 -0.19 -8.84 -10.56
N LEU A 24 -1.06 -9.51 -9.80
CA LEU A 24 -1.07 -10.97 -9.76
C LEU A 24 -1.84 -11.61 -10.91
N PHE A 25 -2.99 -11.03 -11.29
CA PHE A 25 -3.93 -11.70 -12.21
C PHE A 25 -3.90 -11.13 -13.63
N GLU A 26 -3.67 -9.82 -13.77
CA GLU A 26 -3.93 -9.07 -14.99
C GLU A 26 -2.66 -8.32 -15.43
N ASN A 27 -1.49 -8.95 -15.24
CA ASN A 27 -0.20 -8.32 -15.50
C ASN A 27 0.15 -8.42 -17.00
N PRO A 28 0.09 -7.31 -17.77
CA PRO A 28 0.35 -7.34 -19.21
C PRO A 28 1.84 -7.52 -19.54
N TYR A 29 2.72 -7.44 -18.52
CA TYR A 29 4.17 -7.52 -18.69
C TYR A 29 4.72 -8.94 -18.46
N LEU A 30 3.88 -9.88 -18.05
CA LEU A 30 4.26 -11.28 -17.83
C LEU A 30 3.39 -12.19 -18.68
N GLU A 31 4.00 -12.90 -19.63
CA GLU A 31 3.30 -13.94 -20.40
C GLU A 31 3.11 -15.26 -19.61
N ILE A 32 3.70 -15.34 -18.41
CA ILE A 32 3.71 -16.54 -17.57
C ILE A 32 3.06 -16.19 -16.23
N ALA A 33 2.18 -17.06 -15.74
CA ALA A 33 1.53 -16.91 -14.44
C ALA A 33 2.53 -16.62 -13.32
N ALA A 34 2.17 -15.71 -12.40
CA ALA A 34 3.03 -15.30 -11.30
C ALA A 34 3.52 -16.51 -10.50
N ARG A 35 4.83 -16.60 -10.28
CA ARG A 35 5.45 -17.66 -9.47
C ARG A 35 4.90 -17.60 -8.04
N ARG A 36 4.72 -18.76 -7.40
CA ARG A 36 4.22 -18.85 -6.01
C ARG A 36 5.04 -17.99 -5.04
N ASP A 37 6.36 -17.91 -5.25
CA ASP A 37 7.26 -17.08 -4.44
C ASP A 37 6.90 -15.59 -4.52
N THR A 38 6.64 -15.09 -5.73
CA THR A 38 6.24 -13.70 -5.98
C THR A 38 4.90 -13.37 -5.31
N VAL A 39 3.94 -14.29 -5.39
CA VAL A 39 2.63 -14.17 -4.75
C VAL A 39 2.76 -14.03 -3.23
N LEU A 40 3.58 -14.89 -2.62
CA LEU A 40 3.83 -14.86 -1.17
C LEU A 40 4.49 -13.55 -0.73
N ILE A 41 5.48 -13.08 -1.50
CA ILE A 41 6.16 -11.82 -1.22
C ILE A 41 5.20 -10.63 -1.31
N LEU A 42 4.36 -10.56 -2.36
CA LEU A 42 3.36 -9.51 -2.52
C LEU A 42 2.33 -9.52 -1.38
N LEU A 43 1.86 -10.71 -1.00
CA LEU A 43 0.93 -10.86 0.12
C LEU A 43 1.55 -10.36 1.44
N ALA A 44 2.79 -10.76 1.73
CA ALA A 44 3.45 -10.42 2.98
C ALA A 44 3.92 -8.95 3.05
N MET A 45 4.34 -8.37 1.93
CA MET A 45 5.05 -7.09 1.90
C MET A 45 4.20 -5.92 1.41
N LEU A 46 3.08 -6.18 0.73
CA LEU A 46 2.20 -5.13 0.20
C LEU A 46 0.76 -5.29 0.67
N VAL A 47 0.19 -6.51 0.61
CA VAL A 47 -1.20 -6.74 1.06
C VAL A 47 -1.31 -6.68 2.58
N ALA A 48 -0.43 -7.34 3.33
CA ALA A 48 -0.44 -7.31 4.79
C ALA A 48 -0.32 -5.89 5.35
N PRO A 49 0.66 -5.05 4.94
CA PRO A 49 0.69 -3.67 5.39
C PRO A 49 -0.49 -2.84 4.88
N ALA A 50 -1.08 -3.15 3.72
CA ALA A 50 -2.29 -2.45 3.27
C ALA A 50 -3.51 -2.72 4.13
N VAL A 51 -3.71 -3.97 4.58
CA VAL A 51 -4.74 -4.30 5.58
C VAL A 51 -4.46 -3.57 6.89
N LEU A 52 -3.19 -3.53 7.32
CA LEU A 52 -2.77 -2.80 8.52
C LEU A 52 -3.04 -1.29 8.40
N GLY A 53 -2.79 -0.69 7.24
CA GLY A 53 -3.10 0.70 6.91
C GLY A 53 -4.60 1.00 6.89
N LEU A 54 -5.41 0.06 6.42
CA LEU A 54 -6.87 0.15 6.47
C LEU A 54 -7.36 0.17 7.93
N ILE A 55 -6.88 -0.77 8.76
CA ILE A 55 -7.19 -0.83 10.19
C ILE A 55 -6.72 0.46 10.89
N ALA A 56 -5.53 0.96 10.56
CA ALA A 56 -5.00 2.21 11.10
C ALA A 56 -5.90 3.41 10.75
N SER A 57 -6.49 3.39 9.55
CA SER A 57 -7.38 4.44 9.05
C SER A 57 -8.72 4.47 9.75
N PHE A 58 -9.28 3.30 10.05
CA PHE A 58 -10.48 3.20 10.89
C PHE A 58 -10.18 3.53 12.35
N THR A 59 -9.03 3.10 12.87
CA THR A 59 -8.67 3.32 14.27
C THR A 59 -8.04 4.68 14.57
N ASN A 60 -7.80 5.48 13.53
CA ASN A 60 -7.11 6.78 13.57
C ASN A 60 -5.77 6.72 14.34
N ARG A 61 -5.06 5.58 14.26
CA ARG A 61 -3.78 5.36 14.95
C ARG A 61 -2.61 5.63 14.01
N SER A 62 -2.06 6.84 14.10
CA SER A 62 -0.88 7.27 13.32
C SER A 62 0.29 6.28 13.39
N ARG A 63 0.58 5.69 14.56
CA ARG A 63 1.64 4.69 14.73
C ARG A 63 1.46 3.45 13.84
N LEU A 64 0.23 2.94 13.72
CA LEU A 64 -0.07 1.80 12.86
C LEU A 64 0.08 2.18 11.37
N MET A 65 -0.33 3.40 11.02
CA MET A 65 -0.21 3.90 9.66
C MET A 65 1.25 4.09 9.22
N SER A 66 2.08 4.63 10.11
CA SER A 66 3.54 4.70 9.89
C SER A 66 4.15 3.31 9.79
N GLY A 67 3.69 2.34 10.58
CA GLY A 67 4.11 0.95 10.48
C GLY A 67 3.80 0.35 9.09
N ALA A 68 2.57 0.54 8.60
CA ALA A 68 2.18 0.13 7.25
C ALA A 68 3.02 0.79 6.16
N PHE A 69 3.30 2.09 6.29
CA PHE A 69 4.19 2.82 5.38
C PHE A 69 5.60 2.24 5.36
N VAL A 70 6.26 2.14 6.52
CA VAL A 70 7.65 1.65 6.60
C VAL A 70 7.77 0.21 6.10
N TRP A 71 6.77 -0.64 6.38
CA TRP A 71 6.74 -2.02 5.89
C TRP A 71 6.59 -2.08 4.37
N SER A 72 5.67 -1.29 3.80
CA SER A 72 5.44 -1.27 2.34
C SER A 72 6.52 -0.52 1.56
N LEU A 73 7.33 0.32 2.21
CA LEU A 73 8.34 1.18 1.60
C LEU A 73 9.37 0.45 0.72
N PRO A 74 10.09 -0.60 1.17
CA PRO A 74 11.12 -1.25 0.36
C PRO A 74 10.55 -1.83 -0.93
N TYR A 75 9.42 -2.55 -0.86
CA TYR A 75 8.81 -3.19 -2.02
C TYR A 75 8.03 -2.21 -2.90
N GLY A 76 7.32 -1.25 -2.30
CA GLY A 76 6.62 -0.22 -3.05
C GLY A 76 7.60 0.67 -3.83
N LEU A 77 8.76 1.03 -3.24
CA LEU A 77 9.81 1.75 -3.97
C LEU A 77 10.45 0.89 -5.06
N TYR A 78 10.69 -0.40 -4.80
CA TYR A 78 11.18 -1.33 -5.81
C TYR A 78 10.26 -1.37 -7.04
N LEU A 79 8.95 -1.50 -6.83
CA LEU A 79 7.94 -1.50 -7.91
C LEU A 79 7.75 -0.11 -8.56
N THR A 80 8.19 0.96 -7.91
CA THR A 80 8.08 2.32 -8.46
C THR A 80 9.28 2.70 -9.31
N VAL A 81 10.49 2.39 -8.84
CA VAL A 81 11.74 2.81 -9.47
C VAL A 81 12.24 1.74 -10.44
N GLY A 82 12.02 0.47 -10.14
CA GLY A 82 12.54 -0.65 -10.92
C GLY A 82 11.87 -0.84 -12.28
N THR A 83 10.70 -0.24 -12.53
CA THR A 83 9.88 -0.52 -13.71
C THR A 83 9.37 0.75 -14.40
N ILE A 84 10.21 1.78 -14.59
CA ILE A 84 9.79 3.00 -15.30
C ILE A 84 9.93 2.80 -16.83
N PRO A 85 8.89 3.11 -17.64
CA PRO A 85 7.53 3.52 -17.28
C PRO A 85 6.58 2.30 -17.17
N SER A 86 5.89 2.16 -16.04
CA SER A 86 4.84 1.15 -15.87
C SER A 86 3.73 1.65 -14.97
N ILE A 87 2.58 0.97 -15.04
CA ILE A 87 1.44 1.19 -14.15
C ILE A 87 1.83 0.97 -12.67
N TRP A 88 2.90 0.21 -12.40
CA TRP A 88 3.38 -0.09 -11.05
C TRP A 88 4.00 1.11 -10.34
N ASN A 89 4.33 2.18 -11.07
CA ASN A 89 4.73 3.45 -10.50
C ASN A 89 3.64 4.07 -9.60
N LEU A 90 2.38 3.64 -9.75
CA LEU A 90 1.29 4.01 -8.86
C LEU A 90 1.49 3.52 -7.42
N PHE A 91 2.32 2.50 -7.17
CA PHE A 91 2.70 2.13 -5.80
C PHE A 91 3.43 3.26 -5.08
N GLY A 92 4.22 4.07 -5.79
CA GLY A 92 4.86 5.26 -5.26
C GLY A 92 3.85 6.33 -4.85
N LEU A 93 2.78 6.49 -5.63
CA LEU A 93 1.66 7.36 -5.27
C LEU A 93 0.98 6.86 -3.99
N MET A 94 0.72 5.55 -3.88
CA MET A 94 0.12 4.96 -2.68
C MET A 94 1.01 5.13 -1.44
N LEU A 95 2.33 4.97 -1.59
CA LEU A 95 3.32 5.25 -0.54
C LEU A 95 3.26 6.72 -0.08
N ALA A 96 3.19 7.66 -1.02
CA ALA A 96 3.02 9.08 -0.69
C ALA A 96 1.70 9.32 0.06
N CYS A 97 0.60 8.68 -0.36
CA CYS A 97 -0.68 8.78 0.35
C CYS A 97 -0.62 8.20 1.78
N TYR A 98 0.08 7.07 1.99
CA TYR A 98 0.31 6.53 3.33
C TYR A 98 1.07 7.52 4.22
N LEU A 99 2.12 8.16 3.70
CA LEU A 99 2.88 9.16 4.42
C LEU A 99 2.02 10.37 4.79
N ILE A 100 1.25 10.91 3.83
CA ILE A 100 0.33 12.02 4.05
C ILE A 100 -0.72 11.66 5.10
N ALA A 101 -1.31 10.47 5.02
CA ALA A 101 -2.28 9.98 5.98
C ALA A 101 -1.66 9.84 7.39
N ALA A 102 -0.46 9.28 7.49
CA ALA A 102 0.24 9.16 8.77
C ALA A 102 0.52 10.53 9.42
N ILE A 103 0.95 11.52 8.64
CA ILE A 103 1.17 12.90 9.10
C ILE A 103 -0.16 13.56 9.51
N GLN A 104 -1.21 13.40 8.72
CA GLN A 104 -2.54 13.97 9.01
C GLN A 104 -3.13 13.40 10.30
N MET A 105 -3.01 12.08 10.51
CA MET A 105 -3.45 11.43 11.74
C MET A 105 -2.63 11.86 12.95
N ARG A 106 -1.32 12.10 12.79
CA ARG A 106 -0.44 12.57 13.88
C ARG A 106 -0.85 13.94 14.39
N LYS A 107 -1.30 14.84 13.50
CA LYS A 107 -1.77 16.18 13.85
C LYS A 107 -3.12 16.20 14.58
N ARG A 108 -3.84 15.07 14.61
CA ARG A 108 -5.17 14.93 15.25
C ARG A 108 -5.11 14.26 16.63
N LEU A 109 -3.94 13.78 17.05
CA LEU A 109 -3.66 13.23 18.38
C LEU A 109 -3.22 14.35 19.32
#